data_AF-A0A165XW30-F1
#
_entry.id   AF-A0A165XW30-F1
#
_cell.length_a   1.000
_cell.length_b   1.000
_cell.length_c   1.000
_cell.angle_alpha   90.00
_cell.angle_beta   90.00
_cell.angle_gamma   90.00
#
_symmetry.space_group_name_H-M   'P 1'
#
loop_
_entity.id
_entity.type
_entity.pdbx_description
1 polymer ?
#
loop_
_entity_poly.entity_id
_entity_poly.type
_entity_poly.pdbx_seq_one_letter_code
_entity_poly.pdbx_strand_id
1 'polypeptide(L)'
;METLPSEIFHMIIFDNQLEAASDKHPRFPTYMNPDFQRFRLVNRTWNALLVQDSRYWTQINITTPKSLERAQIVISRAAQANLSISLEPSRIKADGLEDYEAKWGFHLQAVDFIRRFLNRCHELSIMLPPEYLSYALHTLGSGVAAPVLRTLTIANAKYEDPAEAYEISCLWSFQPVSRPLFQSHLPSLHSVALRDIGHVWSDVKPFTAGALPLVCPLLDSTAYYRTHRRSSA
;
A
#
# COMPACT_ATOMS: atom_id res chain seq x y z
N MET A 1 30.95 -29.22 -7.03
CA MET A 1 29.55 -29.36 -6.56
C MET A 1 28.69 -29.36 -7.80
N GLU A 2 28.07 -30.50 -8.11
CA GLU A 2 27.05 -30.60 -9.15
C GLU A 2 25.94 -29.59 -8.85
N THR A 3 25.50 -28.87 -9.88
CA THR A 3 24.45 -27.86 -9.75
C THR A 3 23.15 -28.56 -9.40
N LEU A 4 22.68 -28.37 -8.17
CA LEU A 4 21.35 -28.77 -7.75
C LEU A 4 20.33 -28.19 -8.75
N PRO A 5 19.38 -28.99 -9.29
CA PRO A 5 18.34 -28.48 -10.16
C PRO A 5 17.61 -27.31 -9.50
N SER A 6 17.34 -26.25 -10.26
CA SER A 6 16.71 -25.02 -9.75
C SER A 6 15.37 -25.29 -9.07
N GLU A 7 14.59 -26.26 -9.56
CA GLU A 7 13.31 -26.66 -8.97
C GLU A 7 13.48 -27.20 -7.54
N ILE A 8 14.46 -28.09 -7.33
CA ILE A 8 14.76 -28.66 -6.00
C ILE A 8 15.27 -27.56 -5.07
N PHE A 9 16.06 -26.62 -5.60
CA PHE A 9 16.53 -25.47 -4.85
C PHE A 9 15.37 -24.59 -4.35
N HIS A 10 14.41 -24.27 -5.22
CA HIS A 10 13.23 -23.49 -4.84
C HIS A 10 12.36 -24.26 -3.84
N MET A 11 12.18 -25.56 -4.02
CA MET A 11 11.43 -26.41 -3.08
C MET A 11 12.04 -26.38 -1.68
N ILE A 12 13.36 -26.48 -1.55
CA ILE A 12 14.05 -26.38 -0.25
C ILE A 12 13.80 -25.02 0.41
N ILE A 13 13.82 -23.94 -0.37
CA ILE A 13 13.65 -22.58 0.15
C ILE A 13 12.19 -22.28 0.53
N PHE A 14 11.22 -22.71 -0.27
CA PHE A 14 9.80 -22.49 -0.02
C PHE A 14 9.29 -23.40 1.10
N ASP A 15 9.47 -24.72 0.98
CA ASP A 15 8.81 -25.71 1.85
C ASP A 15 9.41 -25.77 3.26
N ASN A 16 10.70 -25.44 3.44
CA ASN A 16 11.37 -25.62 4.74
C ASN A 16 11.62 -24.32 5.53
N GLN A 17 11.50 -23.14 4.91
CA GLN A 17 12.03 -21.90 5.53
C GLN A 17 11.14 -20.66 5.35
N LEU A 18 10.27 -20.61 4.33
CA LEU A 18 9.46 -19.41 4.03
C LEU A 18 7.96 -19.59 4.30
N GLU A 19 7.42 -20.81 4.27
CA GLU A 19 6.00 -21.09 4.60
C GLU A 19 5.72 -21.33 6.09
N ALA A 20 6.73 -21.40 6.96
CA ALA A 20 6.53 -21.67 8.39
C ALA A 20 5.81 -20.54 9.18
N ALA A 21 5.47 -19.43 8.52
CA ALA A 21 4.73 -18.33 9.14
C ALA A 21 3.21 -18.56 9.03
N SER A 22 2.66 -19.20 10.07
CA SER A 22 1.28 -19.11 10.57
C SER A 22 0.42 -17.97 9.99
N ASP A 23 -0.85 -18.27 9.67
CA ASP A 23 -1.97 -17.39 9.25
C ASP A 23 -2.18 -16.10 10.09
N LYS A 24 -1.40 -15.88 11.15
CA LYS A 24 -1.53 -14.76 12.10
C LYS A 24 -0.40 -13.73 12.04
N HIS A 25 0.63 -13.92 11.22
CA HIS A 25 1.71 -12.95 11.11
C HIS A 25 1.56 -12.06 9.86
N PRO A 26 1.88 -10.75 9.96
CA PRO A 26 1.92 -9.90 8.79
C PRO A 26 2.87 -10.52 7.78
N ARG A 27 2.39 -10.73 6.54
CA ARG A 27 3.21 -11.23 5.43
C ARG A 27 4.38 -10.27 5.32
N PHE A 28 5.57 -10.66 5.72
CA PHE A 28 6.77 -9.87 5.49
C PHE A 28 7.28 -10.18 4.10
N PRO A 29 7.79 -9.19 3.33
CA PRO A 29 8.33 -9.46 2.02
C PRO A 29 9.43 -10.53 2.11
N THR A 30 9.36 -11.55 1.25
CA THR A 30 10.29 -12.69 1.27
C THR A 30 11.74 -12.25 1.24
N TYR A 31 12.06 -11.24 0.42
CA TYR A 31 13.41 -10.70 0.33
C TYR A 31 13.89 -10.02 1.62
N MET A 32 13.04 -9.72 2.59
CA MET A 32 13.45 -9.18 3.90
C MET A 32 13.66 -10.27 4.95
N ASN A 33 13.31 -11.53 4.66
CA ASN A 33 13.55 -12.64 5.57
C ASN A 33 15.07 -12.82 5.81
N PRO A 34 15.54 -12.90 7.08
CA PRO A 34 16.94 -13.11 7.40
C PRO A 34 17.57 -14.34 6.73
N ASP A 35 16.82 -15.44 6.63
CA ASP A 35 17.31 -16.68 6.01
C ASP A 35 17.40 -16.52 4.49
N PHE A 36 16.47 -15.81 3.85
CA PHE A 36 16.61 -15.42 2.45
C PHE A 36 17.89 -14.62 2.20
N GLN A 37 18.21 -13.67 3.09
CA GLN A 37 19.45 -12.89 2.98
C GLN A 37 20.69 -13.77 3.18
N ARG A 38 20.67 -14.73 4.11
CA ARG A 38 21.75 -15.70 4.30
C ARG A 38 21.95 -16.60 3.08
N PHE A 39 20.88 -17.08 2.45
CA PHE A 39 20.95 -17.91 1.25
C PHE A 39 21.61 -17.19 0.07
N ARG A 40 21.40 -15.88 -0.05
CA ARG A 40 22.08 -15.05 -1.06
C ARG A 40 23.59 -14.92 -0.84
N LEU A 41 24.09 -15.24 0.35
CA LEU A 41 25.51 -15.16 0.69
C LEU A 41 26.25 -16.50 0.58
N VAL A 42 25.53 -17.60 0.34
CA VAL A 42 26.13 -18.95 0.25
C VAL A 42 27.14 -19.04 -0.90
N ASN A 43 26.72 -18.71 -2.12
CA ASN A 43 27.58 -18.60 -3.28
C ASN A 43 26.93 -17.77 -4.40
N ARG A 44 27.68 -17.50 -5.47
CA ARG A 44 27.22 -16.69 -6.62
C ARG A 44 26.02 -17.32 -7.35
N THR A 45 25.99 -18.65 -7.48
CA THR A 45 24.91 -19.37 -8.16
C THR A 45 23.59 -19.23 -7.40
N TRP A 46 23.62 -19.41 -6.08
CA TRP A 46 22.45 -19.25 -5.20
C TRP A 46 21.90 -17.82 -5.25
N ASN A 47 22.79 -16.82 -5.18
CA ASN A 47 22.38 -15.42 -5.32
C ASN A 47 21.76 -15.14 -6.69
N ALA A 48 22.33 -15.68 -7.77
CA ALA A 48 21.79 -15.49 -9.12
C ALA A 48 20.37 -16.07 -9.24
N LEU A 49 20.16 -17.31 -8.77
CA LEU A 49 18.83 -17.95 -8.78
C LEU A 49 17.80 -17.14 -7.98
N LEU A 50 18.15 -16.67 -6.78
CA LEU A 50 17.25 -15.91 -5.92
C LEU A 50 16.93 -14.50 -6.46
N VAL A 51 17.91 -13.84 -7.09
CA VAL A 51 17.71 -12.49 -7.66
C VAL A 51 16.92 -12.54 -8.95
N GLN A 52 17.06 -13.59 -9.76
CA GLN A 52 16.36 -13.74 -11.04
C GLN A 52 14.92 -14.21 -10.89
N ASP A 53 14.60 -14.95 -9.82
CA ASP A 53 13.24 -15.40 -9.59
C ASP A 53 12.34 -14.29 -9.06
N SER A 54 11.48 -13.77 -9.94
CA SER A 54 10.51 -12.70 -9.66
C SER A 54 9.56 -12.98 -8.48
N ARG A 55 9.29 -14.26 -8.15
CA ARG A 55 8.33 -14.63 -7.09
C ARG A 55 8.74 -14.10 -5.72
N TYR A 56 10.04 -13.92 -5.49
CA TYR A 56 10.57 -13.39 -4.23
C TYR A 56 10.45 -11.87 -4.08
N TRP A 57 10.04 -11.17 -5.14
CA TRP A 57 10.06 -9.71 -5.25
C TRP A 57 8.67 -9.11 -5.48
N THR A 58 7.60 -9.89 -5.25
CA THR A 58 6.21 -9.47 -5.54
C THR A 58 5.59 -8.58 -4.46
N GLN A 59 6.10 -8.64 -3.23
CA GLN A 59 5.54 -7.88 -2.11
C GLN A 59 6.39 -6.65 -1.81
N ILE A 60 5.79 -5.47 -1.79
CA ILE A 60 6.46 -4.19 -1.58
C ILE A 60 5.80 -3.47 -0.42
N ASN A 61 6.56 -3.21 0.64
CA ASN A 61 6.10 -2.44 1.78
C ASN A 61 6.87 -1.12 1.85
N ILE A 62 6.15 0.00 1.74
CA ILE A 62 6.70 1.36 1.77
C ILE A 62 6.30 2.02 3.09
N THR A 63 7.28 2.22 3.96
CA THR A 63 7.10 2.77 5.30
C THR A 63 7.96 4.00 5.59
N THR A 64 9.09 4.11 4.88
CA THR A 64 10.12 5.15 5.03
C THR A 64 10.67 5.56 3.66
N PRO A 65 11.38 6.71 3.54
CA PRO A 65 12.08 7.07 2.30
C PRO A 65 13.02 5.97 1.79
N LYS A 66 13.80 5.34 2.68
CA LYS A 66 14.70 4.22 2.32
C LYS A 66 13.95 2.99 1.78
N SER A 67 12.73 2.74 2.27
CA SER A 67 11.91 1.64 1.73
C SER A 67 11.34 1.97 0.35
N LEU A 68 11.10 3.24 0.04
CA LEU A 68 10.71 3.68 -1.31
C LEU A 68 11.86 3.50 -2.31
N GLU A 69 13.09 3.86 -1.95
CA GLU A 69 14.28 3.57 -2.75
C GLU A 69 14.42 2.06 -3.01
N ARG A 70 14.22 1.25 -1.96
CA ARG A 70 14.24 -0.21 -2.08
C ARG A 70 13.12 -0.72 -2.98
N ALA A 71 11.92 -0.14 -2.91
CA ALA A 71 10.79 -0.53 -3.74
C ALA A 71 11.12 -0.42 -5.24
N GLN A 72 11.90 0.58 -5.65
CA GLN A 72 12.35 0.71 -7.04
C GLN A 72 13.19 -0.49 -7.49
N ILE A 73 14.10 -0.96 -6.63
CA ILE A 73 14.92 -2.16 -6.89
C ILE A 73 14.03 -3.40 -6.93
N VAL A 74 13.12 -3.55 -5.97
CA VAL A 74 12.21 -4.71 -5.88
C VAL A 74 11.35 -4.82 -7.13
N ILE A 75 10.79 -3.70 -7.62
CA ILE A 75 10.00 -3.70 -8.86
C ILE A 75 10.81 -4.16 -10.06
N SER A 76 12.04 -3.68 -10.21
CA SER A 76 12.89 -4.14 -11.32
C SER A 76 13.09 -5.66 -11.31
N ARG A 77 13.15 -6.28 -10.13
CA ARG A 77 13.34 -7.73 -9.95
C ARG A 77 12.03 -8.51 -10.07
N ALA A 78 10.91 -7.90 -9.72
CA ALA A 78 9.58 -8.47 -9.90
C ALA A 78 9.23 -8.65 -11.40
N ALA A 79 9.96 -7.99 -12.31
CA ALA A 79 9.79 -8.12 -13.76
C ALA A 79 8.33 -7.94 -14.18
N GLN A 80 7.66 -9.00 -14.65
CA GLN A 80 6.24 -9.02 -15.05
C GLN A 80 5.26 -9.65 -14.04
N ALA A 81 5.72 -10.03 -12.84
CA ALA A 81 4.88 -10.65 -11.81
C ALA A 81 3.83 -9.69 -11.19
N ASN A 82 2.71 -10.24 -10.71
CA ASN A 82 1.72 -9.43 -9.99
C ASN A 82 2.28 -8.94 -8.66
N LEU A 83 1.92 -7.71 -8.28
CA LEU A 83 2.46 -7.03 -7.10
C LEU A 83 1.44 -6.95 -5.99
N SER A 84 1.92 -7.06 -4.75
CA SER A 84 1.21 -6.67 -3.53
C SER A 84 1.94 -5.46 -2.97
N ILE A 85 1.27 -4.31 -2.88
CA ILE A 85 1.91 -3.07 -2.44
C ILE A 85 1.20 -2.51 -1.21
N SER A 86 1.95 -2.26 -0.14
CA SER A 86 1.48 -1.51 1.02
C SER A 86 2.23 -0.19 1.18
N LEU A 87 1.48 0.85 1.53
CA LEU A 87 1.98 2.17 1.94
C LEU A 87 1.45 2.45 3.34
N GLU A 88 2.35 2.39 4.31
CA GLU A 88 2.04 2.53 5.73
C GLU A 88 3.18 3.33 6.38
N PRO A 89 2.99 4.62 6.71
CA PRO A 89 4.02 5.41 7.37
C PRO A 89 4.53 4.68 8.62
N SER A 90 5.85 4.49 8.70
CA SER A 90 6.46 4.23 9.99
C SER A 90 6.30 5.47 10.86
N ARG A 91 6.25 5.31 12.19
CA ARG A 91 6.26 6.45 13.12
C ARG A 91 7.39 7.41 12.79
N ILE A 92 7.03 8.65 12.50
CA ILE A 92 7.96 9.73 12.21
C ILE A 92 7.87 10.73 13.36
N LYS A 93 8.86 10.73 14.25
CA LYS A 93 9.03 11.88 15.16
C LYS A 93 9.68 12.99 14.36
N ALA A 94 9.07 14.18 14.35
CA ALA A 94 9.66 15.36 13.74
C ALA A 94 9.73 16.52 14.75
N ASP A 95 10.80 17.29 14.64
CA ASP A 95 11.06 18.45 15.51
C ASP A 95 10.67 19.74 14.77
N GLY A 96 9.37 19.89 14.52
CA GLY A 96 8.75 21.07 13.88
C GLY A 96 8.45 20.95 12.38
N LEU A 97 7.79 21.97 11.83
CA LEU A 97 7.17 21.99 10.49
C LEU A 97 8.10 21.65 9.31
N GLU A 98 9.32 22.18 9.27
CA GLU A 98 10.27 21.92 8.16
C GLU A 98 10.68 20.45 8.10
N ASP A 99 10.82 19.83 9.27
CA ASP A 99 11.15 18.41 9.40
C ASP A 99 9.95 17.54 9.01
N TYR A 100 8.72 17.98 9.27
CA TYR A 100 7.51 17.34 8.77
C TYR A 100 7.43 17.36 7.25
N GLU A 101 7.66 18.50 6.59
CA GLU A 101 7.61 18.58 5.12
C GLU A 101 8.62 17.64 4.47
N ALA A 102 9.86 17.64 4.96
CA ALA A 102 10.92 16.75 4.47
C ALA A 102 10.61 15.27 4.73
N LYS A 103 10.13 14.93 5.94
CA LYS A 103 9.90 13.54 6.35
C LYS A 103 8.60 12.97 5.83
N TRP A 104 7.59 13.77 5.52
CA TRP A 104 6.30 13.30 5.02
C TRP A 104 6.13 13.50 3.51
N GLY A 105 6.92 14.37 2.86
CA GLY A 105 6.86 14.59 1.42
C GLY A 105 7.10 13.33 0.58
N PHE A 106 7.81 12.32 1.10
CA PHE A 106 7.99 11.05 0.39
C PHE A 106 6.69 10.24 0.24
N HIS A 107 5.66 10.47 1.05
CA HIS A 107 4.38 9.75 0.91
C HIS A 107 3.69 10.10 -0.41
N LEU A 108 3.78 11.36 -0.84
CA LEU A 108 3.28 11.80 -2.14
C LEU A 108 4.05 11.09 -3.27
N GLN A 109 5.38 11.05 -3.16
CA GLN A 109 6.24 10.32 -4.10
C GLN A 109 5.93 8.81 -4.11
N ALA A 110 5.59 8.23 -2.97
CA ALA A 110 5.20 6.84 -2.85
C ALA A 110 3.85 6.56 -3.53
N VAL A 111 2.88 7.47 -3.41
CA VAL A 111 1.61 7.40 -4.14
C VAL A 111 1.84 7.45 -5.65
N ASP A 112 2.65 8.41 -6.13
CA ASP A 112 3.01 8.52 -7.55
C ASP A 112 3.79 7.30 -8.06
N PHE A 113 4.63 6.74 -7.21
CA PHE A 113 5.29 5.47 -7.47
C PHE A 113 4.28 4.34 -7.64
N ILE A 114 3.38 4.12 -6.67
CA ILE A 114 2.36 3.07 -6.70
C ILE A 114 1.51 3.19 -7.96
N ARG A 115 1.08 4.41 -8.30
CA ARG A 115 0.24 4.71 -9.45
C ARG A 115 0.78 4.06 -10.74
N ARG A 116 2.10 4.07 -10.95
CA ARG A 116 2.74 3.53 -12.16
C ARG A 116 2.61 2.02 -12.31
N PHE A 117 2.30 1.31 -11.23
CA PHE A 117 2.30 -0.15 -11.18
C PHE A 117 0.93 -0.75 -10.84
N LEU A 118 -0.12 0.08 -10.79
CA LEU A 118 -1.50 -0.35 -10.50
C LEU A 118 -2.03 -1.37 -11.51
N ASN A 119 -1.55 -1.34 -12.75
CA ASN A 119 -1.97 -2.28 -13.80
C ASN A 119 -1.66 -3.75 -13.47
N ARG A 120 -0.68 -3.99 -12.58
CA ARG A 120 -0.25 -5.32 -12.14
C ARG A 120 -0.35 -5.51 -10.63
N CYS A 121 -0.94 -4.53 -9.93
CA CYS A 121 -1.15 -4.59 -8.49
C CYS A 121 -2.42 -5.40 -8.18
N HIS A 122 -2.26 -6.56 -7.56
CA HIS A 122 -3.39 -7.41 -7.17
C HIS A 122 -3.86 -7.17 -5.73
N GLU A 123 -2.97 -6.64 -4.88
CA GLU A 123 -3.29 -6.26 -3.50
C GLU A 123 -2.69 -4.88 -3.23
N LEU A 124 -3.55 -3.94 -2.81
CA LEU A 124 -3.15 -2.59 -2.46
C LEU A 124 -3.63 -2.25 -1.05
N SER A 125 -2.71 -1.86 -0.17
CA SER A 125 -3.00 -1.31 1.15
C SER A 125 -2.45 0.11 1.24
N ILE A 126 -3.30 1.09 1.53
CA ILE A 126 -2.89 2.47 1.78
C ILE A 126 -3.42 2.87 3.14
N MET A 127 -2.51 3.12 4.07
CA MET A 127 -2.81 3.68 5.38
C MET A 127 -2.08 5.00 5.49
N LEU A 128 -2.78 6.11 5.38
CA LEU A 128 -2.18 7.45 5.40
C LEU A 128 -3.03 8.37 6.28
N PRO A 129 -2.46 9.42 6.86
CA PRO A 129 -3.25 10.46 7.51
C PRO A 129 -4.13 11.22 6.53
N PRO A 130 -5.13 11.98 7.01
CA PRO A 130 -6.21 12.55 6.19
C PRO A 130 -5.74 13.36 4.97
N GLU A 131 -4.74 14.22 5.15
CA GLU A 131 -4.22 15.14 4.14
C GLU A 131 -3.55 14.36 2.98
N TYR A 132 -2.68 13.41 3.32
CA TYR A 132 -2.02 12.54 2.34
C TYR A 132 -2.96 11.51 1.74
N LEU A 133 -3.93 11.04 2.53
CA LEU A 133 -4.94 10.10 2.07
C LEU A 133 -5.85 10.76 1.03
N SER A 134 -6.27 12.01 1.24
CA SER A 134 -6.98 12.80 0.24
C SER A 134 -6.21 12.83 -1.10
N TYR A 135 -4.92 13.17 -1.05
CA TYR A 135 -4.07 13.18 -2.24
C TYR A 135 -3.99 11.81 -2.92
N ALA A 136 -3.77 10.75 -2.12
CA ALA A 136 -3.72 9.38 -2.62
C ALA A 136 -5.00 9.00 -3.36
N LEU A 137 -6.16 9.30 -2.78
CA LEU A 137 -7.46 8.96 -3.35
C LEU A 137 -7.78 9.77 -4.61
N HIS A 138 -7.42 11.06 -4.66
CA HIS A 138 -7.50 11.87 -5.88
C HIS A 138 -6.63 11.26 -6.99
N THR A 139 -5.43 10.83 -6.64
CA THR A 139 -4.48 10.20 -7.58
C THR A 139 -5.02 8.88 -8.12
N LEU A 140 -5.59 8.03 -7.25
CA LEU A 140 -6.24 6.78 -7.64
C LEU A 140 -7.54 7.01 -8.44
N GLY A 141 -8.24 8.11 -8.20
CA GLY A 141 -9.44 8.53 -8.94
C GLY A 141 -9.16 9.18 -10.30
N SER A 142 -7.89 9.47 -10.63
CA SER A 142 -7.50 10.25 -11.82
C SER A 142 -7.55 9.49 -13.17
N GLY A 143 -8.16 8.30 -13.19
CA GLY A 143 -8.31 7.50 -14.42
C GLY A 143 -7.27 6.43 -14.64
N VAL A 144 -6.69 5.93 -13.54
CA VAL A 144 -5.76 4.82 -13.58
C VAL A 144 -6.53 3.52 -13.42
N ALA A 145 -6.39 2.61 -14.38
CA ALA A 145 -6.99 1.29 -14.31
C ALA A 145 -6.18 0.38 -13.37
N ALA A 146 -6.89 -0.44 -12.59
CA ALA A 146 -6.31 -1.49 -11.77
C ALA A 146 -6.99 -2.84 -12.08
N PRO A 147 -6.81 -3.40 -13.30
CA PRO A 147 -7.59 -4.52 -13.82
C PRO A 147 -7.39 -5.82 -13.04
N VAL A 148 -6.22 -6.01 -12.42
CA VAL A 148 -5.90 -7.21 -11.64
C VAL A 148 -6.08 -7.03 -10.14
N LEU A 149 -6.53 -5.85 -9.68
CA LEU A 149 -6.71 -5.56 -8.26
C LEU A 149 -7.83 -6.41 -7.68
N ARG A 150 -7.50 -7.20 -6.65
CA ARG A 150 -8.37 -8.16 -5.97
C ARG A 150 -8.72 -7.74 -4.55
N THR A 151 -7.73 -7.19 -3.86
CA THR A 151 -7.84 -6.71 -2.49
C THR A 151 -7.44 -5.25 -2.41
N LEU A 152 -8.31 -4.44 -1.81
CA LEU A 152 -8.05 -3.03 -1.57
C LEU A 152 -8.32 -2.70 -0.09
N THR A 153 -7.29 -2.25 0.61
CA THR A 153 -7.41 -1.71 1.96
C THR A 153 -7.06 -0.24 1.94
N ILE A 154 -7.95 0.60 2.45
CA ILE A 154 -7.76 2.03 2.61
C ILE A 154 -8.12 2.38 4.05
N ALA A 155 -7.18 2.92 4.80
CA ALA A 155 -7.42 3.33 6.17
C ALA A 155 -6.86 4.73 6.42
N ASN A 156 -7.57 5.49 7.25
CA ASN A 156 -7.00 6.68 7.85
C ASN A 156 -6.02 6.29 8.96
N ALA A 157 -4.76 6.67 8.82
CA ALA A 157 -3.79 6.55 9.90
C ALA A 157 -4.01 7.71 10.87
N LYS A 158 -4.38 7.40 12.12
CA LYS A 158 -4.50 8.43 13.15
C LYS A 158 -3.13 8.97 13.51
N TYR A 159 -3.00 10.29 13.58
CA TYR A 159 -1.87 10.92 14.26
C TYR A 159 -1.86 10.49 15.72
N GLU A 160 -0.68 10.14 16.23
CA GLU A 160 -0.52 9.85 17.66
C GLU A 160 -0.42 11.16 18.47
N ASP A 161 0.12 12.23 17.87
CA ASP A 161 0.26 13.55 18.49
C ASP A 161 -0.72 14.58 17.85
N PRO A 162 -1.59 15.23 18.64
CA PRO A 162 -2.42 16.33 18.16
C PRO A 162 -1.64 17.52 17.58
N ALA A 163 -0.42 17.79 18.06
CA ALA A 163 0.43 18.85 17.53
C ALA A 163 0.90 18.52 16.10
N GLU A 164 1.29 17.27 15.86
CA GLU A 164 1.61 16.75 14.52
C GLU A 164 0.42 16.92 13.57
N ALA A 165 -0.78 16.53 14.01
CA ALA A 165 -1.99 16.68 13.22
C ALA A 165 -2.22 18.15 12.82
N TYR A 166 -2.04 19.07 13.77
CA TYR A 166 -2.20 20.50 13.53
C TYR A 166 -1.16 21.05 12.54
N GLU A 167 0.12 20.72 12.73
CA GLU A 167 1.20 21.19 11.84
C GLU A 167 1.02 20.69 10.41
N ILE A 168 0.64 19.42 10.21
CA ILE A 168 0.39 18.87 8.88
C ILE A 168 -0.84 19.51 8.24
N SER A 169 -1.92 19.71 9.00
CA SER A 169 -3.11 20.44 8.52
C SER A 169 -2.77 21.89 8.11
N CYS A 170 -1.76 22.52 8.70
CA CYS A 170 -1.26 23.84 8.27
C CYS A 170 -0.46 23.79 6.96
N LEU A 171 0.31 22.72 6.73
CA LEU A 171 1.11 22.53 5.52
C LEU A 171 0.27 22.11 4.32
N TRP A 172 -0.74 21.25 4.55
CA TRP A 172 -1.52 20.62 3.50
C TRP A 172 -3.02 20.86 3.73
N SER A 173 -3.62 21.67 2.86
CA SER A 173 -5.07 21.85 2.90
C SER A 173 -5.77 20.54 2.55
N PHE A 174 -6.62 20.06 3.45
CA PHE A 174 -7.49 18.93 3.17
C PHE A 174 -8.42 19.26 1.98
N GLN A 175 -8.42 18.41 0.96
CA GLN A 175 -9.35 18.50 -0.17
C GLN A 175 -10.27 17.28 -0.19
N PRO A 176 -11.60 17.44 -0.08
CA PRO A 176 -12.48 16.29 -0.12
C PRO A 176 -12.41 15.60 -1.49
N VAL A 177 -12.50 14.27 -1.48
CA VAL A 177 -12.48 13.45 -2.69
C VAL A 177 -13.88 13.44 -3.30
N SER A 178 -13.97 13.88 -4.56
CA SER A 178 -15.23 14.05 -5.29
C SER A 178 -15.36 13.10 -6.49
N ARG A 179 -14.50 12.09 -6.60
CA ARG A 179 -14.47 11.15 -7.73
C ARG A 179 -14.46 9.71 -7.22
N PRO A 180 -15.11 8.76 -7.93
CA PRO A 180 -14.97 7.34 -7.65
C PRO A 180 -13.52 6.88 -7.85
N LEU A 181 -13.09 5.90 -7.05
CA LEU A 181 -11.77 5.30 -7.18
C LEU A 181 -11.67 4.49 -8.48
N PHE A 182 -10.50 4.56 -9.14
CA PHE A 182 -10.19 3.79 -10.35
C PHE A 182 -11.21 3.95 -11.48
N GLN A 183 -11.94 5.08 -11.53
CA GLN A 183 -13.09 5.28 -12.44
C GLN A 183 -14.13 4.13 -12.38
N SER A 184 -14.19 3.41 -11.25
CA SER A 184 -15.02 2.21 -11.08
C SER A 184 -14.66 1.04 -12.01
N HIS A 185 -13.48 1.05 -12.63
CA HIS A 185 -13.00 -0.05 -13.47
C HIS A 185 -12.12 -1.02 -12.66
N LEU A 186 -12.77 -1.93 -11.94
CA LEU A 186 -12.16 -2.87 -11.01
C LEU A 186 -12.71 -4.30 -11.21
N PRO A 187 -12.50 -4.91 -12.40
CA PRO A 187 -13.16 -6.17 -12.78
C PRO A 187 -12.80 -7.37 -11.90
N SER A 188 -11.64 -7.35 -11.23
CA SER A 188 -11.14 -8.44 -10.39
C SER A 188 -11.38 -8.22 -8.89
N LEU A 189 -11.95 -7.08 -8.50
CA LEU A 189 -12.01 -6.67 -7.10
C LEU A 189 -13.08 -7.47 -6.35
N HIS A 190 -12.66 -8.13 -5.28
CA HIS A 190 -13.57 -8.95 -4.47
C HIS A 190 -13.46 -8.70 -2.96
N SER A 191 -12.41 -8.01 -2.51
CA SER A 191 -12.22 -7.64 -1.11
C SER A 191 -11.91 -6.16 -0.98
N VAL A 192 -12.72 -5.45 -0.20
CA VAL A 192 -12.52 -4.03 0.10
C VAL A 192 -12.68 -3.79 1.59
N ALA A 193 -11.68 -3.14 2.18
CA ALA A 193 -11.69 -2.67 3.55
C ALA A 193 -11.45 -1.16 3.58
N LEU A 194 -12.46 -0.40 4.01
CA LEU A 194 -12.39 1.04 4.18
C LEU A 194 -12.52 1.38 5.67
N ARG A 195 -11.54 2.05 6.27
CA ARG A 195 -11.49 2.30 7.73
C ARG A 195 -11.29 3.77 8.06
N ASP A 196 -12.20 4.34 8.85
CA ASP A 196 -12.15 5.72 9.33
C ASP A 196 -12.01 6.78 8.22
N ILE A 197 -12.48 6.47 7.02
CA ILE A 197 -12.27 7.31 5.83
C ILE A 197 -13.41 8.28 5.50
N GLY A 198 -14.55 8.22 6.21
CA GLY A 198 -15.78 8.92 5.81
C GLY A 198 -15.63 10.45 5.71
N HIS A 199 -14.75 11.03 6.52
CA HIS A 199 -14.45 12.47 6.50
C HIS A 199 -13.63 12.91 5.28
N VAL A 200 -13.04 11.97 4.53
CA VAL A 200 -12.20 12.27 3.36
C VAL A 200 -13.03 12.48 2.08
N TRP A 201 -14.26 11.99 2.05
CA TRP A 201 -15.17 12.13 0.91
C TRP A 201 -16.15 13.29 1.12
N SER A 202 -16.51 13.99 0.03
CA SER A 202 -17.55 15.02 0.08
C SER A 202 -18.94 14.38 0.16
N ASP A 203 -19.44 13.86 -0.96
CA ASP A 203 -20.78 13.27 -1.10
C ASP A 203 -20.81 12.11 -2.14
N VAL A 204 -19.68 11.86 -2.81
CA VAL A 204 -19.57 10.86 -3.86
C VAL A 204 -19.21 9.51 -3.24
N LYS A 205 -19.91 8.45 -3.62
CA LYS A 205 -19.56 7.09 -3.17
C LYS A 205 -18.18 6.70 -3.72
N PRO A 206 -17.33 6.02 -2.94
CA PRO A 206 -16.00 5.60 -3.38
C PRO A 206 -16.04 4.65 -4.59
N PHE A 207 -17.15 3.94 -4.77
CA PHE A 207 -17.42 3.03 -5.89
C PHE A 207 -18.83 3.25 -6.43
N THR A 208 -19.04 3.04 -7.73
CA THR A 208 -20.39 3.03 -8.33
C THR A 208 -21.14 1.76 -7.95
N ALA A 209 -22.48 1.83 -7.95
CA ALA A 209 -23.33 0.68 -7.70
C ALA A 209 -23.06 -0.42 -8.76
N GLY A 210 -22.74 -1.64 -8.30
CA GLY A 210 -22.42 -2.78 -9.16
C GLY A 210 -20.93 -3.12 -9.28
N ALA A 211 -20.03 -2.29 -8.76
CA ALA A 211 -18.57 -2.52 -8.83
C ALA A 211 -18.01 -3.47 -7.76
N LEU A 212 -18.82 -3.92 -6.78
CA LEU A 212 -18.38 -4.78 -5.69
C LEU A 212 -19.30 -5.99 -5.52
N PRO A 213 -18.77 -7.23 -5.40
CA PRO A 213 -19.53 -8.34 -4.85
C PRO A 213 -19.84 -8.04 -3.37
N LEU A 214 -21.08 -8.36 -2.96
CA LEU A 214 -21.68 -8.09 -1.65
C LEU A 214 -20.91 -8.72 -0.47
N VAL A 215 -19.75 -8.17 -0.08
CA VAL A 215 -19.06 -8.50 1.17
C VAL A 215 -18.38 -7.25 1.74
N CYS A 216 -19.17 -6.27 2.18
CA CYS A 216 -18.69 -5.20 3.06
C CYS A 216 -19.70 -5.01 4.22
N PRO A 217 -19.42 -5.48 5.44
CA PRO A 217 -20.30 -5.25 6.60
C PRO A 217 -20.28 -3.82 7.16
N LEU A 218 -19.64 -2.84 6.52
CA LEU A 218 -19.35 -1.54 7.16
C LEU A 218 -19.71 -0.30 6.31
N LEU A 219 -20.47 -0.46 5.23
CA LEU A 219 -21.15 0.67 4.60
C LEU A 219 -22.54 0.89 5.24
N ASP A 220 -22.62 0.89 6.58
CA ASP A 220 -23.82 1.38 7.26
C ASP A 220 -23.81 2.91 7.19
N SER A 221 -24.38 3.40 6.10
CA SER A 221 -24.44 4.79 5.65
C SER A 221 -25.38 5.69 6.48
N THR A 222 -25.63 5.37 7.74
CA THR A 222 -26.61 6.11 8.57
C THR A 222 -26.00 6.91 9.72
N ALA A 223 -24.73 6.73 10.07
CA ALA A 223 -24.13 7.40 11.23
C ALA A 223 -23.31 8.67 10.93
N TYR A 224 -22.84 8.90 9.70
CA TYR A 224 -21.83 9.95 9.42
C TYR A 224 -22.32 11.21 8.69
N TYR A 225 -23.58 11.27 8.23
CA TYR A 225 -24.12 12.44 7.52
C TYR A 225 -24.65 13.58 8.43
N ARG A 226 -24.24 13.66 9.71
CA ARG A 226 -24.48 14.87 10.51
C ARG A 226 -23.41 15.91 10.24
N THR A 227 -23.65 16.61 9.13
CA THR A 227 -23.11 17.93 8.79
C THR A 227 -22.91 18.81 10.04
N HIS A 228 -21.67 19.22 10.28
CA HIS A 228 -21.41 20.50 10.93
C HIS A 228 -21.80 21.63 9.95
N ARG A 229 -23.11 21.82 9.75
CA ARG A 229 -23.63 23.15 9.43
C ARG A 229 -23.52 23.95 10.73
N ARG A 230 -22.37 24.58 10.95
CA ARG A 230 -22.33 25.77 11.81
C ARG A 230 -23.18 26.83 11.11
N SER A 231 -24.37 27.00 11.64
CA SER A 231 -25.19 28.19 11.49
C SER A 231 -24.35 29.42 11.78
N SER A 232 -24.05 30.19 10.73
CA SER A 232 -23.80 31.62 10.82
C SER A 232 -25.13 32.29 11.19
N ALA A 233 -25.20 32.77 12.42
CA ALA A 233 -26.05 33.86 12.88
C ALA A 233 -25.15 34.81 13.66
#